data_AF-A0A6C0H8J1-F1
#
_entry.id   AF-A0A6C0H8J1-F1
#
_cell.length_a   1.000
_cell.length_b   1.000
_cell.length_c   1.000
_cell.angle_alpha   90.00
_cell.angle_beta   90.00
_cell.angle_gamma   90.00
#
_symmetry.space_group_name_H-M   'P 1'
#
loop_
_entity.id
_entity.type
_entity.pdbx_description
1 polymer ?
#
loop_
_entity_poly.entity_id
_entity_poly.type
_entity_poly.pdbx_seq_one_letter_code
_entity_poly.pdbx_strand_id
1 'polypeptide(L)'
;MESEYICIFNGNIWILANVDQRNAFRLLINSNSNYIIFMDSSLNKQCTISRVRYNSGIYIDDEYLIGDFYNVQVFLDDNSDSNWYPARETQAWAYFTYLQRKQAELYFHSKDSINIPDYSIELPFTYLSPNIYFKIKRNLIDEIMYIEDNNDDLAILISDHEGYRNYFLESYYNSIIYNRLATSELLSQELIFPTDIKNIEINETNNNKECIICYSIQWNIKYSCGHFHVCLNCSKNIYEHNSELKCPLCNKIVNKIIKYVDE
;
A
#
# COMPACT_ATOMS: atom_id res chain seq x y z
N MET A 1 12.78 -17.81 -13.68
CA MET A 1 12.88 -18.83 -12.63
C MET A 1 11.52 -18.88 -11.96
N GLU A 2 10.73 -19.91 -12.23
CA GLU A 2 9.44 -20.09 -11.55
C GLU A 2 9.70 -20.28 -10.06
N SER A 3 8.90 -19.65 -9.18
CA SER A 3 9.05 -19.78 -7.73
C SER A 3 8.96 -21.26 -7.34
N GLU A 4 10.07 -21.80 -6.82
CA GLU A 4 10.16 -23.17 -6.32
C GLU A 4 9.59 -23.31 -4.89
N TYR A 5 9.05 -22.24 -4.29
CA TYR A 5 8.74 -22.19 -2.86
C TYR A 5 7.23 -22.24 -2.56
N ILE A 6 6.56 -23.19 -3.22
CA ILE A 6 5.19 -23.58 -2.87
C ILE A 6 5.27 -24.72 -1.84
N CYS A 7 4.80 -24.44 -0.63
CA CYS A 7 4.90 -25.34 0.50
C CYS A 7 3.52 -25.73 1.03
N ILE A 8 3.43 -26.93 1.60
CA ILE A 8 2.24 -27.44 2.28
C ILE A 8 2.54 -27.54 3.78
N PHE A 9 1.57 -27.16 4.60
CA PHE A 9 1.66 -27.29 6.05
C PHE A 9 1.18 -28.68 6.47
N ASN A 10 2.09 -29.49 7.00
CA ASN A 10 1.79 -30.85 7.45
C ASN A 10 2.52 -31.12 8.76
N GLY A 11 1.82 -31.61 9.79
CA GLY A 11 2.44 -32.03 11.05
C GLY A 11 3.22 -30.92 11.77
N ASN A 12 2.69 -29.68 11.75
CA ASN A 12 3.32 -28.47 12.31
C ASN A 12 4.59 -27.97 11.61
N ILE A 13 4.91 -28.50 10.42
CA ILE A 13 6.04 -28.04 9.61
C ILE A 13 5.60 -27.69 8.20
N TRP A 14 6.32 -26.74 7.60
CA TRP A 14 6.22 -26.45 6.17
C TRP A 14 7.13 -27.39 5.41
N ILE A 15 6.57 -28.13 4.46
CA ILE A 15 7.32 -29.01 3.56
C ILE A 15 7.07 -28.59 2.13
N LEU A 16 8.04 -28.84 1.24
CA LEU A 16 7.89 -28.55 -0.18
C LEU A 16 6.74 -29.38 -0.76
N ALA A 17 5.77 -28.72 -1.38
CA ALA A 17 4.64 -29.40 -2.03
C ALA A 17 5.16 -30.25 -3.20
N ASN A 18 4.56 -31.41 -3.49
CA ASN A 18 4.98 -32.25 -4.60
C ASN A 18 4.61 -31.63 -5.97
N VAL A 19 5.05 -32.24 -7.08
CA VAL A 19 4.81 -31.72 -8.44
C VAL A 19 3.31 -31.54 -8.73
N ASP A 20 2.49 -32.53 -8.39
CA ASP A 20 1.04 -32.52 -8.66
C ASP A 20 0.35 -31.41 -7.87
N GLN A 21 0.67 -31.28 -6.58
CA GLN A 21 0.14 -30.24 -5.69
C GLN A 21 0.53 -28.84 -6.16
N ARG A 22 1.79 -28.62 -6.58
CA ARG A 22 2.25 -27.33 -7.11
C ARG A 22 1.56 -26.96 -8.42
N ASN A 23 1.39 -27.94 -9.31
CA ASN A 23 0.68 -27.72 -10.56
C ASN A 23 -0.79 -27.38 -10.31
N ALA A 24 -1.46 -28.10 -9.41
CA ALA A 24 -2.83 -27.81 -9.03
C ALA A 24 -2.97 -26.42 -8.38
N PHE A 25 -2.02 -26.03 -7.51
CA PHE A 25 -1.95 -24.69 -6.92
C PHE A 25 -1.82 -23.61 -8.00
N ARG A 26 -0.88 -23.77 -8.94
CA ARG A 26 -0.68 -22.82 -10.05
C ARG A 26 -1.89 -22.74 -10.96
N LEU A 27 -2.56 -23.85 -11.22
CA LEU A 27 -3.80 -23.85 -12.00
C LEU A 27 -4.90 -23.08 -11.26
N LEU A 28 -5.04 -23.30 -9.95
CA LEU A 28 -6.04 -22.60 -9.14
C LEU A 28 -5.84 -21.08 -9.19
N ILE A 29 -4.63 -20.59 -8.86
CA ILE A 29 -4.35 -19.14 -8.78
C ILE A 29 -4.44 -18.43 -10.14
N ASN A 30 -4.26 -19.14 -11.25
CA ASN A 30 -4.36 -18.60 -12.61
C ASN A 30 -5.74 -18.82 -13.24
N SER A 31 -6.67 -19.44 -12.53
CA SER A 31 -8.04 -19.71 -12.99
C SER A 31 -9.05 -18.79 -12.31
N ASN A 32 -10.22 -18.64 -12.93
CA ASN A 32 -11.38 -18.02 -12.28
C ASN A 32 -12.16 -19.01 -11.38
N SER A 33 -11.61 -20.20 -11.13
CA SER A 33 -12.25 -21.24 -10.33
C SER A 33 -11.83 -21.14 -8.87
N ASN A 34 -12.77 -21.38 -7.96
CA ASN A 34 -12.48 -21.44 -6.52
C ASN A 34 -11.93 -22.81 -6.09
N TYR A 35 -11.94 -23.80 -6.98
CA TYR A 35 -11.38 -25.13 -6.73
C TYR A 35 -10.88 -25.79 -8.02
N ILE A 36 -9.95 -26.73 -7.84
CA ILE A 36 -9.43 -27.63 -8.87
C ILE A 36 -9.41 -29.04 -8.29
N ILE A 37 -9.79 -30.04 -9.09
CA ILE A 37 -9.65 -31.45 -8.76
C ILE A 37 -8.40 -31.98 -9.47
N PHE A 38 -7.55 -32.71 -8.75
CA PHE A 38 -6.32 -33.30 -9.30
C PHE A 38 -6.04 -34.68 -8.71
N MET A 39 -5.23 -35.47 -9.40
CA MET A 39 -4.71 -36.74 -8.88
C MET A 39 -3.35 -36.49 -8.22
N ASP A 40 -3.21 -36.82 -6.95
CA ASP A 40 -1.92 -36.78 -6.26
C ASP A 40 -1.25 -38.16 -6.38
N SER A 41 -0.20 -38.25 -7.19
CA SER A 41 0.50 -39.51 -7.47
C SER A 41 1.21 -40.07 -6.24
N SER A 42 1.60 -39.21 -5.28
CA SER A 42 2.27 -39.63 -4.05
C SER A 42 1.32 -40.26 -3.04
N LEU A 43 0.06 -39.82 -3.04
CA LEU A 43 -1.01 -40.36 -2.19
C LEU A 43 -1.85 -41.44 -2.91
N ASN A 44 -1.69 -41.57 -4.23
CA ASN A 44 -2.53 -42.39 -5.11
C ASN A 44 -4.03 -42.13 -4.88
N LYS A 45 -4.40 -40.85 -4.81
CA LYS A 45 -5.76 -40.39 -4.47
C LYS A 45 -6.11 -39.14 -5.28
N GLN A 46 -7.40 -39.01 -5.61
CA GLN A 46 -7.97 -37.77 -6.11
C GLN A 46 -8.17 -36.76 -4.96
N CYS A 47 -7.60 -35.58 -5.11
CA CYS A 47 -7.65 -34.49 -4.15
C CYS A 47 -8.37 -33.27 -4.75
N THR A 48 -8.86 -32.40 -3.88
CA THR A 48 -9.42 -31.09 -4.24
C THR A 48 -8.54 -30.00 -3.64
N ILE A 49 -8.08 -29.05 -4.45
CA ILE A 49 -7.45 -27.83 -3.95
C ILE A 49 -8.43 -26.67 -4.11
N SER A 50 -8.61 -25.86 -3.08
CA SER A 50 -9.64 -24.82 -3.06
C SER A 50 -9.21 -23.57 -2.30
N ARG A 51 -9.82 -22.44 -2.66
CA ARG A 51 -9.81 -21.20 -1.88
C ARG A 51 -11.25 -20.76 -1.67
N VAL A 52 -11.69 -20.68 -0.42
CA VAL A 52 -13.08 -20.28 -0.12
C VAL A 52 -13.26 -18.77 -0.24
N ARG A 53 -12.28 -17.98 0.23
CA ARG A 53 -12.28 -16.51 0.19
C ARG A 53 -10.88 -15.98 -0.05
N TYR A 54 -10.75 -14.72 -0.48
CA TYR A 54 -9.46 -14.09 -0.72
C TYR A 54 -8.50 -14.23 0.46
N ASN A 55 -8.99 -14.01 1.69
CA ASN A 55 -8.17 -14.05 2.90
C ASN A 55 -8.31 -15.37 3.68
N SER A 56 -8.78 -16.48 3.09
CA SER A 56 -8.93 -17.75 3.81
C SER A 56 -7.70 -18.66 3.76
N GLY A 57 -6.75 -18.42 2.85
CA GLY A 57 -5.74 -19.41 2.48
C GLY A 57 -6.27 -20.45 1.48
N ILE A 58 -5.35 -21.17 0.85
CA ILE A 58 -5.64 -22.26 -0.10
C ILE A 58 -5.42 -23.60 0.59
N TYR A 59 -6.38 -24.52 0.49
CA TYR A 59 -6.30 -25.82 1.14
C TYR A 59 -6.41 -26.97 0.15
N ILE A 60 -5.72 -28.07 0.45
CA ILE A 60 -5.94 -29.37 -0.18
C ILE A 60 -6.83 -30.20 0.75
N ASP A 61 -7.91 -30.74 0.19
CA ASP A 61 -8.94 -31.53 0.86
C ASP A 61 -9.50 -30.85 2.13
N ASP A 62 -9.54 -29.50 2.12
CA ASP A 62 -9.93 -28.64 3.26
C ASP A 62 -9.11 -28.85 4.55
N GLU A 63 -8.00 -29.58 4.46
CA GLU A 63 -7.19 -30.02 5.60
C GLU A 63 -5.80 -29.38 5.60
N TYR A 64 -5.11 -29.43 4.45
CA TYR A 64 -3.71 -29.01 4.36
C TYR A 64 -3.56 -27.66 3.70
N LEU A 65 -3.12 -26.65 4.45
CA LEU A 65 -2.82 -25.33 3.91
C LEU A 65 -1.63 -25.43 2.95
N ILE A 66 -1.75 -24.84 1.77
CA ILE A 66 -0.70 -24.74 0.76
C ILE A 66 -0.54 -23.27 0.35
N GLY A 67 0.70 -22.82 0.16
CA GLY A 67 0.99 -21.43 -0.13
C GLY A 67 2.32 -21.21 -0.82
N ASP A 68 2.40 -20.16 -1.64
CA ASP A 68 3.64 -19.63 -2.20
C ASP A 68 4.15 -18.49 -1.30
N PHE A 69 5.28 -18.71 -0.63
CA PHE A 69 5.85 -17.73 0.29
C PHE A 69 6.37 -16.48 -0.43
N TYR A 70 6.71 -16.57 -1.71
CA TYR A 70 7.14 -15.41 -2.49
C TYR A 70 5.98 -14.56 -3.00
N ASN A 71 4.76 -15.08 -2.96
CA ASN A 71 3.57 -14.35 -3.39
C ASN A 71 2.91 -13.55 -2.25
N VAL A 72 3.43 -13.64 -1.02
CA VAL A 72 2.93 -12.82 0.08
C VAL A 72 3.47 -11.40 -0.06
N GLN A 73 2.57 -10.42 -0.01
CA GLN A 73 2.92 -9.01 -0.08
C GLN A 73 2.28 -8.22 1.05
N VAL A 74 2.92 -7.12 1.44
CA VAL A 74 2.41 -6.14 2.39
C VAL A 74 2.08 -4.83 1.69
N PHE A 75 0.99 -4.17 2.10
CA PHE A 75 0.65 -2.86 1.57
C PHE A 75 1.32 -1.77 2.40
N LEU A 76 2.10 -0.90 1.76
CA LEU A 76 2.73 0.24 2.40
C LEU A 76 2.17 1.53 1.81
N ASP A 77 1.73 2.44 2.68
CA ASP A 77 1.30 3.77 2.31
C ASP A 77 2.41 4.78 2.59
N ASP A 78 3.24 5.05 1.59
CA ASP A 78 4.28 6.08 1.67
C ASP A 78 3.96 7.19 0.68
N ASN A 79 3.02 8.07 1.05
CA ASN A 79 2.57 9.39 0.52
C ASN A 79 2.70 9.72 -1.00
N SER A 80 3.71 9.21 -1.70
CA SER A 80 3.98 9.28 -3.14
C SER A 80 3.92 7.94 -3.90
N ASP A 81 3.98 6.77 -3.25
CA ASP A 81 4.04 5.45 -3.93
C ASP A 81 3.34 4.34 -3.13
N SER A 82 2.07 4.52 -2.78
CA SER A 82 1.33 3.50 -2.03
C SER A 82 1.15 2.24 -2.88
N ASN A 83 1.71 1.11 -2.44
CA ASN A 83 1.74 -0.12 -3.24
C ASN A 83 1.90 -1.39 -2.39
N TRP A 84 1.75 -2.54 -3.04
CA TRP A 84 2.05 -3.85 -2.51
C TRP A 84 3.51 -4.22 -2.74
N TYR A 85 4.23 -4.51 -1.66
CA TYR A 85 5.64 -4.87 -1.69
C TYR A 85 5.83 -6.32 -1.21
N PRO A 86 6.83 -7.05 -1.73
CA PRO A 86 7.16 -8.38 -1.24
C PRO A 86 7.31 -8.40 0.29
N ALA A 87 6.60 -9.32 0.94
CA ALA A 87 6.73 -9.50 2.38
C ALA A 87 8.11 -10.08 2.71
N ARG A 88 8.64 -9.72 3.88
CA ARG A 88 9.82 -10.39 4.44
C ARG A 88 9.49 -11.86 4.72
N GLU A 89 10.51 -12.72 4.72
CA GLU A 89 10.34 -14.16 5.00
C GLU A 89 9.61 -14.40 6.32
N THR A 90 9.91 -13.61 7.35
CA THR A 90 9.25 -13.64 8.66
C THR A 90 7.76 -13.31 8.59
N GLN A 91 7.40 -12.31 7.80
CA GLN A 91 6.02 -11.86 7.60
C GLN A 91 5.22 -12.92 6.83
N ALA A 92 5.80 -13.47 5.75
CA ALA A 92 5.17 -14.54 4.97
C ALA A 92 4.95 -15.80 5.81
N TRP A 93 5.94 -16.20 6.61
CA TRP A 93 5.82 -17.36 7.49
C TRP A 93 4.76 -17.17 8.57
N ALA A 94 4.75 -16.00 9.22
CA ALA A 94 3.75 -15.67 10.22
C ALA A 94 2.34 -15.60 9.62
N TYR A 95 2.19 -15.04 8.42
CA TYR A 95 0.93 -14.98 7.68
C TYR A 95 0.32 -16.36 7.46
N PHE A 96 1.07 -17.31 6.92
CA PHE A 96 0.53 -18.65 6.70
C PHE A 96 0.33 -19.42 8.02
N THR A 97 1.16 -19.20 9.03
CA THR A 97 0.94 -19.75 10.37
C THR A 97 -0.38 -19.24 10.97
N TYR A 98 -0.71 -17.97 10.77
CA TYR A 98 -1.98 -17.37 11.14
C TYR A 98 -3.17 -18.02 10.42
N LEU A 99 -3.09 -18.17 9.09
CA LEU A 99 -4.12 -18.85 8.30
C LEU A 99 -4.36 -20.29 8.77
N GLN A 100 -3.28 -21.01 9.12
CA GLN A 100 -3.38 -22.38 9.59
C GLN A 100 -4.06 -22.50 10.95
N ARG A 101 -3.71 -21.62 11.91
CA ARG A 101 -4.24 -21.68 13.28
C ARG A 101 -5.69 -21.25 13.37
N LYS A 102 -6.20 -20.47 12.40
CA LYS A 102 -7.60 -19.99 12.34
C LYS A 102 -8.04 -19.29 13.63
N GLN A 103 -7.11 -18.59 14.28
CA GLN A 103 -7.38 -17.80 15.50
C GLN A 103 -7.68 -16.34 15.14
N ALA A 104 -8.32 -15.60 16.06
CA ALA A 104 -8.64 -14.19 15.83
C ALA A 104 -7.37 -13.35 15.64
N GLU A 105 -6.38 -13.59 16.48
CA GLU A 105 -5.05 -12.97 16.43
C GLU A 105 -3.97 -13.95 16.88
N LEU A 106 -2.74 -13.72 16.44
CA LEU A 106 -1.54 -14.44 16.87
C LEU A 106 -0.41 -13.46 17.13
N TYR A 107 0.40 -13.76 18.12
CA TYR A 107 1.58 -12.99 18.50
C TYR A 107 2.83 -13.79 18.17
N PHE A 108 3.85 -13.11 17.66
CA PHE A 108 5.09 -13.71 17.20
C PHE A 108 6.29 -12.99 17.81
N HIS A 109 7.37 -13.72 18.07
CA HIS A 109 8.62 -13.12 18.53
C HIS A 109 9.84 -13.78 17.90
N SER A 110 10.95 -13.06 17.80
CA SER A 110 12.24 -13.65 17.43
C SER A 110 12.82 -14.49 18.57
N LYS A 111 13.74 -15.40 18.21
CA LYS A 111 14.50 -16.20 19.17
C LYS A 111 15.26 -15.32 20.16
N ASP A 112 15.47 -15.86 21.36
CA ASP A 112 16.22 -15.21 22.45
C ASP A 112 15.61 -13.86 22.92
N SER A 113 14.36 -13.57 22.56
CA SER A 113 13.64 -12.39 23.05
C SER A 113 13.32 -12.50 24.53
N ILE A 114 13.45 -11.40 25.26
CA ILE A 114 13.14 -11.31 26.69
C ILE A 114 11.80 -10.59 26.91
N ASN A 115 11.13 -10.86 28.04
CA ASN A 115 9.86 -10.24 28.42
C ASN A 115 8.72 -10.44 27.39
N ILE A 116 8.71 -11.58 26.70
CA ILE A 116 7.65 -11.95 25.75
C ILE A 116 6.46 -12.60 26.45
N PRO A 117 5.23 -12.47 25.92
CA PRO A 117 4.08 -13.18 26.47
C PRO A 117 4.17 -14.70 26.23
N ASP A 118 3.77 -15.51 27.21
CA ASP A 118 3.82 -16.98 27.17
C ASP A 118 3.02 -17.62 26.03
N TYR A 119 2.04 -16.89 25.48
CA TYR A 119 1.19 -17.34 24.37
C TYR A 119 1.73 -16.96 22.99
N SER A 120 2.87 -16.26 22.92
CA SER A 120 3.48 -15.89 21.65
C SER A 120 4.21 -17.06 20.99
N ILE A 121 4.30 -17.03 19.65
CA ILE A 121 4.92 -18.07 18.84
C ILE A 121 6.34 -17.64 18.47
N GLU A 122 7.32 -18.45 18.83
CA GLU A 122 8.71 -18.23 18.43
C GLU A 122 8.87 -18.45 16.93
N LEU A 123 9.49 -17.49 16.26
CA LEU A 123 9.85 -17.58 14.85
C LEU A 123 11.01 -18.57 14.64
N PRO A 124 10.98 -19.39 13.57
CA PRO A 124 12.00 -20.41 13.35
C PRO A 124 13.37 -19.86 12.93
N PHE A 125 13.48 -18.55 12.66
CA PHE A 125 14.67 -17.92 12.06
C PHE A 125 15.72 -17.56 13.11
N THR A 126 16.97 -17.96 12.86
CA THR A 126 18.13 -17.71 13.75
C THR A 126 18.91 -16.45 13.40
N TYR A 127 18.66 -15.84 12.24
CA TYR A 127 19.35 -14.63 11.79
C TYR A 127 18.70 -13.33 12.28
N LEU A 128 17.56 -13.43 12.97
CA LEU A 128 16.82 -12.28 13.46
C LEU A 128 17.47 -11.72 14.72
N SER A 129 17.42 -10.40 14.87
CA SER A 129 17.79 -9.76 16.14
C SER A 129 16.80 -10.17 17.24
N PRO A 130 17.26 -10.34 18.49
CA PRO A 130 16.37 -10.52 19.63
C PRO A 130 15.40 -9.34 19.81
N ASN A 131 14.29 -9.58 20.49
CA ASN A 131 13.24 -8.59 20.81
C ASN A 131 12.48 -8.03 19.59
N ILE A 132 12.42 -8.78 18.49
CA ILE A 132 11.43 -8.51 17.44
C ILE A 132 10.12 -9.11 17.91
N TYR A 133 9.07 -8.31 17.94
CA TYR A 133 7.77 -8.72 18.43
C TYR A 133 6.64 -8.06 17.64
N PHE A 134 5.67 -8.84 17.19
CA PHE A 134 4.56 -8.34 16.39
C PHE A 134 3.35 -9.28 16.51
N LYS A 135 2.20 -8.84 16.01
CA LYS A 135 1.00 -9.68 15.90
C LYS A 135 0.41 -9.66 14.50
N ILE A 136 -0.35 -10.71 14.18
CA ILE A 136 -1.21 -10.78 13.00
C ILE A 136 -2.64 -10.98 13.46
N LYS A 137 -3.57 -10.18 12.95
CA LYS A 137 -5.01 -10.26 13.28
C LYS A 137 -5.87 -9.96 12.08
N ARG A 138 -7.17 -10.30 12.16
CA ARG A 138 -8.18 -9.79 11.23
C ARG A 138 -8.81 -8.51 11.74
N ASN A 139 -9.13 -7.58 10.83
CA ASN A 139 -10.00 -6.44 11.14
C ASN A 139 -11.48 -6.84 11.01
N LEU A 140 -12.37 -5.87 11.22
CA LEU A 140 -13.83 -6.07 11.18
C LEU A 140 -14.37 -6.44 9.78
N ILE A 141 -13.59 -6.19 8.73
CA ILE A 141 -13.95 -6.48 7.34
C ILE A 141 -13.18 -7.68 6.76
N ASP A 142 -12.65 -8.56 7.64
CA ASP A 142 -11.98 -9.82 7.30
C ASP A 142 -10.65 -9.64 6.52
N GLU A 143 -10.01 -8.48 6.64
CA GLU A 143 -8.66 -8.23 6.13
C GLU A 143 -7.61 -8.62 7.16
N ILE A 144 -6.49 -9.16 6.69
CA ILE A 144 -5.41 -9.63 7.55
C ILE A 144 -4.39 -8.51 7.68
N MET A 145 -4.09 -8.15 8.93
CA MET A 145 -3.17 -7.08 9.28
C MET A 145 -1.94 -7.65 9.99
N TYR A 146 -0.77 -7.17 9.60
CA TYR A 146 0.49 -7.31 10.32
C TYR A 146 0.70 -6.05 11.17
N ILE A 147 1.05 -6.20 12.44
CA ILE A 147 1.12 -5.09 13.40
C ILE A 147 2.40 -5.20 14.21
N GLU A 148 3.36 -4.32 13.92
CA GLU A 148 4.65 -4.26 14.59
C GLU A 148 4.51 -3.65 16.01
N ASP A 149 5.28 -4.18 16.96
CA ASP A 149 5.34 -3.70 18.35
C ASP A 149 3.99 -3.58 19.07
N ASN A 150 2.99 -4.37 18.63
CA ASN A 150 1.59 -4.27 19.07
C ASN A 150 0.98 -2.87 18.93
N ASN A 151 1.57 -1.99 18.12
CA ASN A 151 1.04 -0.67 17.86
C ASN A 151 0.06 -0.74 16.70
N ASP A 152 -1.24 -0.74 17.01
CA ASP A 152 -2.32 -0.80 16.00
C ASP A 152 -2.26 0.38 14.99
N ASP A 153 -1.60 1.50 15.34
CA ASP A 153 -1.36 2.61 14.41
C ASP A 153 -0.35 2.26 13.30
N LEU A 154 0.45 1.21 13.49
CA LEU A 154 1.42 0.68 12.51
C LEU A 154 0.87 -0.55 11.78
N ALA A 155 -0.43 -0.78 11.83
CA ALA A 155 -1.06 -1.90 11.14
C ALA A 155 -0.92 -1.75 9.62
N ILE A 156 -0.35 -2.76 8.97
CA ILE A 156 -0.25 -2.85 7.52
C ILE A 156 -1.00 -4.08 7.02
N LEU A 157 -1.62 -3.99 5.85
CA LEU A 157 -2.29 -5.13 5.23
C LEU A 157 -1.26 -6.13 4.70
N ILE A 158 -1.60 -7.41 4.78
CA ILE A 158 -0.80 -8.50 4.25
C ILE A 158 -1.69 -9.50 3.51
N SER A 159 -1.29 -9.89 2.30
CA SER A 159 -2.09 -10.82 1.48
C SER A 159 -1.24 -11.61 0.48
N ASP A 160 -1.62 -12.87 0.28
CA ASP A 160 -1.10 -13.74 -0.77
C ASP A 160 -1.99 -13.76 -2.03
N HIS A 161 -3.10 -13.01 -2.06
CA HIS A 161 -4.06 -13.07 -3.16
C HIS A 161 -3.93 -11.87 -4.11
N GLU A 162 -3.40 -12.10 -5.32
CA GLU A 162 -3.22 -11.04 -6.33
C GLU A 162 -4.50 -10.27 -6.66
N GLY A 163 -5.62 -10.97 -6.91
CA GLY A 163 -6.90 -10.32 -7.21
C GLY A 163 -7.39 -9.36 -6.11
N TYR A 164 -7.28 -9.75 -4.83
CA TYR A 164 -7.60 -8.86 -3.71
C TYR A 164 -6.62 -7.68 -3.63
N ARG A 165 -5.33 -7.90 -3.84
CA ARG A 165 -4.33 -6.82 -3.86
C ARG A 165 -4.64 -5.78 -4.93
N ASN A 166 -4.95 -6.22 -6.15
CA ASN A 166 -5.33 -5.34 -7.26
C ASN A 166 -6.64 -4.58 -6.96
N TYR A 167 -7.65 -5.29 -6.45
CA TYR A 167 -8.92 -4.68 -6.04
C TYR A 167 -8.72 -3.62 -4.94
N PHE A 168 -7.93 -3.96 -3.91
CA PHE A 168 -7.64 -3.05 -2.81
C PHE A 168 -6.89 -1.83 -3.32
N LEU A 169 -5.88 -2.00 -4.16
CA LEU A 169 -5.09 -0.90 -4.73
C LEU A 169 -5.97 0.04 -5.55
N GLU A 170 -6.85 -0.50 -6.40
CA GLU A 170 -7.81 0.28 -7.17
C GLU A 170 -8.78 1.05 -6.25
N SER A 171 -9.36 0.37 -5.26
CA SER A 171 -10.24 0.98 -4.27
C SER A 171 -9.53 2.07 -3.46
N TYR A 172 -8.27 1.84 -3.08
CA TYR A 172 -7.44 2.76 -2.34
C TYR A 172 -7.19 4.05 -3.13
N TYR A 173 -6.74 3.93 -4.39
CA TYR A 173 -6.57 5.08 -5.27
C TYR A 173 -7.89 5.81 -5.55
N ASN A 174 -8.98 5.07 -5.77
CA ASN A 174 -10.31 5.66 -5.93
C ASN A 174 -10.75 6.41 -4.66
N SER A 175 -10.43 5.90 -3.47
CA SER A 175 -10.73 6.58 -2.21
C SER A 175 -9.89 7.84 -2.03
N ILE A 176 -8.61 7.84 -2.42
CA ILE A 176 -7.76 9.04 -2.41
C ILE A 176 -8.30 10.06 -3.42
N ILE A 177 -8.65 9.63 -4.64
CA ILE A 177 -9.22 10.51 -5.66
C ILE A 177 -10.57 11.05 -5.19
N TYR A 178 -11.44 10.21 -4.65
CA TYR A 178 -12.75 10.62 -4.16
C TYR A 178 -12.64 11.52 -2.93
N ASN A 179 -11.72 11.26 -1.99
CA ASN A 179 -11.45 12.16 -0.88
C ASN A 179 -10.85 13.48 -1.39
N ARG A 180 -9.99 13.46 -2.42
CA ARG A 180 -9.51 14.69 -3.09
C ARG A 180 -10.61 15.43 -3.85
N LEU A 181 -11.61 14.74 -4.37
CA LEU A 181 -12.77 15.32 -5.07
C LEU A 181 -13.83 15.84 -4.09
N ALA A 182 -14.07 15.14 -2.98
CA ALA A 182 -14.97 15.53 -1.91
C ALA A 182 -14.40 16.69 -1.07
N THR A 183 -13.07 16.77 -0.91
CA THR A 183 -12.42 17.99 -0.40
C THR A 183 -12.34 19.11 -1.45
N SER A 184 -12.51 18.80 -2.75
CA SER A 184 -12.62 19.82 -3.81
C SER A 184 -13.97 20.52 -3.85
N GLU A 185 -15.01 19.99 -3.20
CA GLU A 185 -16.31 20.69 -3.05
C GLU A 185 -16.30 21.81 -2.00
N LEU A 186 -15.20 22.00 -1.25
CA LEU A 186 -15.06 23.08 -0.27
C LEU A 186 -13.99 24.13 -0.58
N LEU A 187 -13.25 24.00 -1.68
CA LEU A 187 -12.36 25.06 -2.17
C LEU A 187 -12.45 25.13 -3.69
N SER A 188 -13.38 25.96 -4.17
CA SER A 188 -13.31 26.50 -5.53
C SER A 188 -12.04 27.37 -5.64
N GLN A 189 -10.88 26.73 -5.85
CA GLN A 189 -9.67 27.45 -6.22
C GLN A 189 -9.87 27.97 -7.63
N GLU A 190 -10.06 29.28 -7.73
CA GLU A 190 -10.23 29.97 -9.01
C GLU A 190 -9.00 29.68 -9.90
N LEU A 191 -9.26 29.05 -11.04
CA LEU A 191 -8.22 28.70 -12.01
C LEU A 191 -7.95 29.93 -12.86
N ILE A 192 -6.67 30.32 -12.91
CA ILE A 192 -6.24 31.51 -13.63
C ILE A 192 -5.38 31.07 -14.80
N PHE A 193 -5.86 31.28 -16.02
CA PHE A 193 -5.01 31.12 -17.20
C PHE A 193 -4.10 32.34 -17.37
N PRO A 194 -2.88 32.18 -17.93
CA PRO A 194 -1.97 33.31 -18.13
C PRO A 194 -2.59 34.48 -18.91
N THR A 195 -3.53 34.21 -19.81
CA THR A 195 -4.28 35.25 -20.55
C THR A 195 -5.19 36.09 -19.65
N ASP A 196 -5.71 35.49 -18.58
CA ASP A 196 -6.71 36.09 -17.70
C ASP A 196 -6.07 36.79 -16.50
N ILE A 197 -4.76 36.57 -16.27
CA ILE A 197 -4.00 37.08 -15.13
C ILE A 197 -4.11 38.60 -14.96
N LYS A 198 -4.27 39.35 -16.07
CA LYS A 198 -4.32 40.82 -16.05
C LYS A 198 -5.52 41.34 -15.27
N ASN A 199 -6.66 40.65 -15.35
CA ASN A 199 -7.96 41.15 -14.86
C ASN A 199 -8.28 40.76 -13.41
N ILE A 200 -7.32 40.17 -12.69
CA ILE A 200 -7.57 39.56 -11.39
C ILE A 200 -7.09 40.48 -10.27
N GLU A 201 -8.01 40.90 -9.40
CA GLU A 201 -7.68 41.60 -8.15
C GLU A 201 -7.68 40.59 -7.00
N ILE A 202 -6.61 40.56 -6.20
CA ILE A 202 -6.55 39.74 -4.99
C ILE A 202 -6.28 40.66 -3.80
N ASN A 203 -7.04 40.48 -2.72
CA ASN A 203 -6.84 41.17 -1.45
C ASN A 203 -5.49 40.79 -0.83
N GLU A 204 -4.71 41.80 -0.47
CA GLU A 204 -3.46 41.64 0.27
C GLU A 204 -3.75 41.07 1.67
N THR A 205 -3.19 39.92 2.00
CA THR A 205 -3.14 39.43 3.39
C THR A 205 -1.71 39.52 3.89
N ASN A 206 -1.55 40.16 5.03
CA ASN A 206 -0.26 40.53 5.61
C ASN A 206 0.15 39.49 6.66
N ASN A 207 0.71 38.36 6.22
CA ASN A 207 1.25 37.32 7.08
C ASN A 207 2.71 36.98 6.67
N ASN A 208 3.48 36.40 7.60
CA ASN A 208 4.95 36.17 7.61
C ASN A 208 5.60 35.37 6.44
N LYS A 209 4.93 35.19 5.29
CA LYS A 209 5.44 34.42 4.15
C LYS A 209 5.51 35.29 2.88
N GLU A 210 6.55 36.11 2.78
CA GLU A 210 6.68 37.13 1.73
C GLU A 210 7.05 36.54 0.35
N CYS A 211 6.62 37.21 -0.72
CA CYS A 211 7.01 36.90 -2.09
C CYS A 211 8.51 37.11 -2.30
N ILE A 212 9.18 36.12 -2.91
CA ILE A 212 10.63 36.15 -3.17
C ILE A 212 11.09 37.22 -4.18
N ILE A 213 10.15 37.88 -4.87
CA ILE A 213 10.46 38.92 -5.86
C ILE A 213 10.34 40.30 -5.26
N CYS A 214 9.20 40.64 -4.66
CA CYS A 214 8.96 41.98 -4.11
C CYS A 214 9.24 42.10 -2.61
N TYR A 215 9.33 41.00 -1.86
CA TYR A 215 9.49 41.00 -0.40
C TYR A 215 8.48 41.89 0.34
N SER A 216 7.32 42.15 -0.26
CA SER A 216 6.34 43.15 0.23
C SER A 216 4.92 42.59 0.35
N ILE A 217 4.60 41.55 -0.44
CA ILE A 217 3.26 40.94 -0.49
C ILE A 217 3.42 39.45 -0.24
N GLN A 218 2.51 38.85 0.51
CA GLN A 218 2.47 37.40 0.70
C GLN A 218 2.31 36.68 -0.65
N TRP A 219 3.08 35.61 -0.88
CA TRP A 219 2.81 34.67 -1.96
C TRP A 219 1.36 34.15 -1.90
N ASN A 220 0.64 34.23 -3.02
CA ASN A 220 -0.79 33.93 -3.08
C ASN A 220 -1.18 33.18 -4.36
N ILE A 221 -0.19 32.62 -5.06
CA ILE A 221 -0.38 31.84 -6.28
C ILE A 221 0.54 30.63 -6.31
N LYS A 222 0.14 29.59 -7.04
CA LYS A 222 0.94 28.42 -7.37
C LYS A 222 0.97 28.23 -8.88
N TYR A 223 2.17 28.14 -9.45
CA TYR A 223 2.37 27.85 -10.86
C TYR A 223 2.08 26.38 -11.17
N SER A 224 1.73 26.08 -12.42
CA SER A 224 1.53 24.71 -12.92
C SER A 224 2.76 23.81 -12.78
N CYS A 225 3.97 24.39 -12.64
CA CYS A 225 5.20 23.66 -12.37
C CYS A 225 5.41 23.30 -10.90
N GLY A 226 4.46 23.64 -10.01
CA GLY A 226 4.47 23.29 -8.59
C GLY A 226 5.06 24.35 -7.66
N HIS A 227 5.80 25.33 -8.19
CA HIS A 227 6.37 26.43 -7.40
C HIS A 227 5.33 27.46 -7.00
N PHE A 228 5.43 27.99 -5.78
CA PHE A 228 4.40 28.88 -5.23
C PHE A 228 4.94 30.21 -4.66
N HIS A 229 6.24 30.40 -4.39
CA HIS A 229 6.82 31.52 -3.62
C HIS A 229 6.71 32.95 -4.21
N VAL A 230 5.72 33.22 -5.06
CA VAL A 230 5.54 34.46 -5.82
C VAL A 230 4.14 35.01 -5.57
N CYS A 231 3.97 36.33 -5.51
CA CYS A 231 2.66 36.97 -5.47
C CYS A 231 2.10 37.20 -6.88
N LEU A 232 0.79 37.31 -7.00
CA LEU A 232 0.12 37.56 -8.27
C LEU A 232 0.66 38.82 -8.96
N ASN A 233 0.93 39.90 -8.21
CA ASN A 233 1.39 41.16 -8.78
C ASN A 233 2.74 41.01 -9.51
N CYS A 234 3.70 40.33 -8.88
CA CYS A 234 4.98 40.02 -9.53
C CYS A 234 4.80 39.11 -10.74
N SER A 235 3.87 38.16 -10.67
CA SER A 235 3.57 37.29 -11.82
C SER A 235 2.94 38.04 -13.00
N LYS A 236 2.08 39.04 -12.74
CA LYS A 236 1.54 39.93 -13.78
C LYS A 236 2.67 40.70 -14.46
N ASN A 237 3.55 41.31 -13.67
CA ASN A 237 4.68 42.07 -14.20
C ASN A 237 5.59 41.18 -15.07
N ILE A 238 5.89 39.95 -14.65
CA ILE A 238 6.68 39.01 -15.47
C ILE A 238 6.00 38.72 -16.81
N TYR A 239 4.69 38.48 -16.80
CA TYR A 239 3.93 38.19 -18.01
C TYR A 239 3.91 39.38 -18.97
N GLU A 240 3.69 40.59 -18.45
CA GLU A 240 3.64 41.83 -19.24
C GLU A 240 4.96 42.10 -19.98
N HIS A 241 6.10 41.77 -19.38
CA HIS A 241 7.41 42.00 -19.99
C HIS A 241 7.85 40.91 -20.97
N ASN A 242 7.36 39.67 -20.82
CA ASN A 242 7.88 38.52 -21.57
C ASN A 242 6.91 37.94 -22.62
N SER A 243 5.65 38.37 -22.67
CA SER A 243 4.57 37.82 -23.52
C SER A 243 4.26 36.32 -23.32
N GLU A 244 5.12 35.59 -22.62
CA GLU A 244 4.96 34.24 -22.11
C GLU A 244 5.26 34.25 -20.62
N LEU A 245 4.39 33.63 -19.82
CA LEU A 245 4.62 33.53 -18.39
C LEU A 245 5.60 32.38 -18.12
N LYS A 246 6.80 32.71 -17.65
CA LYS A 246 7.77 31.73 -17.16
C LYS A 246 7.84 31.77 -15.65
N CYS A 247 7.96 30.60 -15.04
CA CYS A 247 8.17 30.51 -13.60
C CYS A 247 9.53 31.13 -13.25
N PRO A 248 9.60 32.13 -12.36
CA PRO A 248 10.85 32.80 -12.00
C PRO A 248 11.82 31.90 -11.22
N LEU A 249 11.35 30.78 -10.67
CA LEU A 249 12.18 29.82 -9.93
C LEU A 249 12.83 28.75 -10.82
N CYS A 250 12.12 28.27 -11.85
CA CYS A 250 12.60 27.16 -12.69
C CYS A 250 12.62 27.43 -14.19
N ASN A 251 12.23 28.64 -14.60
CA ASN A 251 12.19 29.13 -15.99
C ASN A 251 11.33 28.31 -16.97
N LYS A 252 10.53 27.35 -16.47
CA LYS A 252 9.56 26.60 -17.30
C LYS A 252 8.38 27.49 -17.67
N ILE A 253 7.85 27.29 -18.88
CA ILE A 253 6.61 27.92 -19.34
C ILE A 253 5.46 27.47 -18.44
N VAL A 254 4.68 28.44 -17.97
CA VAL A 254 3.53 28.26 -17.10
C VAL A 254 2.27 28.32 -17.94
N ASN A 255 1.50 27.24 -17.93
CA ASN A 255 0.24 27.17 -18.67
C ASN A 255 -0.98 27.45 -17.78
N LYS A 256 -0.79 27.50 -16.45
CA LYS A 256 -1.85 27.69 -15.46
C LYS A 256 -1.29 28.23 -14.15
N ILE A 257 -2.06 29.09 -13.51
CA ILE A 257 -1.85 29.57 -12.14
C ILE A 257 -3.06 29.17 -11.30
N ILE A 258 -2.81 28.82 -10.05
CA ILE A 258 -3.83 28.47 -9.07
C ILE A 258 -3.70 29.48 -7.93
N LYS A 259 -4.80 30.08 -7.48
CA LYS A 259 -4.78 30.92 -6.27
C LYS A 259 -4.40 30.04 -5.07
N TYR A 260 -3.33 30.40 -4.39
CA TYR A 260 -2.89 29.68 -3.21
C TYR A 260 -3.75 30.12 -2.02
N VAL A 261 -4.37 29.15 -1.35
CA VAL A 261 -5.07 29.35 -0.08
C VAL A 261 -4.25 28.57 0.94
N ASP A 262 -3.77 29.22 2.00
CA ASP A 262 -3.10 28.53 3.10
C ASP A 262 -4.10 27.51 3.70
N GLU A 263 -3.69 26.23 3.72
CA GLU A 263 -4.38 25.14 4.43
C GLU A 263 -4.28 25.32 5.95
#